data_AF-A0A6B2EMG4-F1
#
_entry.id   AF-A0A6B2EMG4-F1
#
_cell.length_a   1.000
_cell.length_b   1.000
_cell.length_c   1.000
_cell.angle_alpha   90.00
_cell.angle_beta   90.00
_cell.angle_gamma   90.00
#
_symmetry.space_group_name_H-M   'P 1'
#
loop_
_entity.id
_entity.type
_entity.pdbx_description
1 polymer ?
#
loop_
_entity_poly.entity_id
_entity_poly.type
_entity_poly.pdbx_seq_one_letter_code
_entity_poly.pdbx_strand_id
1 'polypeptide(L)'
;MGGSHSEPRSYKVTPDYPQSDLSMEYITITKDVLRRLERLEWERKSPLQDPPPKPSPLPAPRRDFRRPINFRDREDALNDAIRRNEETFRRIVRDLEQKLQRKVEEDSQNPVKCASDVLVNCLRKHPGETLRCREEVQVFNRQIFNLAVGEGKPANSSSGSA
;
A
#
# COMPACT_ATOMS: atom_id res chain seq x y z
N MET A 1 -48.74 4.24 5.71
CA MET A 1 -47.79 4.47 4.60
C MET A 1 -47.08 5.78 4.88
N GLY A 2 -45.77 5.77 5.09
CA GLY A 2 -44.97 6.99 5.33
C GLY A 2 -43.56 6.75 4.81
N GLY A 3 -43.29 7.21 3.59
CA GLY A 3 -41.98 7.10 2.96
C GLY A 3 -41.06 8.18 3.51
N SER A 4 -40.00 7.79 4.22
CA SER A 4 -38.90 8.69 4.57
C SER A 4 -38.16 9.07 3.28
N HIS A 5 -38.51 10.22 2.70
CA HIS A 5 -37.80 10.81 1.58
C HIS A 5 -36.45 11.35 2.08
N SER A 6 -35.39 10.56 1.94
CA SER A 6 -34.01 11.02 2.16
C SER A 6 -33.51 11.76 0.91
N GLU A 7 -33.65 13.08 0.92
CA GLU A 7 -32.99 13.95 -0.05
C GLU A 7 -31.46 13.96 0.15
N PRO A 8 -30.67 14.09 -0.93
CA PRO A 8 -29.22 14.16 -0.83
C PRO A 8 -28.80 15.39 -0.02
N ARG A 9 -27.93 15.18 0.97
CA ARG A 9 -27.37 16.24 1.82
C ARG A 9 -25.94 16.53 1.39
N SER A 10 -25.66 17.82 1.16
CA SER A 10 -24.31 18.31 0.85
C SER A 10 -23.69 18.91 2.10
N TYR A 11 -22.44 18.54 2.38
CA TYR A 11 -21.68 19.04 3.52
C TYR A 11 -20.55 19.95 3.01
N LYS A 12 -20.39 21.11 3.65
CA LYS A 12 -19.33 22.07 3.34
C LYS A 12 -18.13 21.78 4.25
N VAL A 13 -16.98 21.50 3.65
CA VAL A 13 -15.72 21.30 4.37
C VAL A 13 -14.83 22.51 4.10
N THR A 14 -14.41 23.20 5.17
CA THR A 14 -13.44 24.29 5.09
C THR A 14 -12.06 23.74 5.44
N PRO A 15 -11.03 23.90 4.60
CA PRO A 15 -9.68 23.44 4.93
C PRO A 15 -9.05 24.31 6.03
N ASP A 16 -8.30 23.68 6.94
CA ASP A 16 -7.70 24.33 8.12
C ASP A 16 -6.48 25.25 7.81
N TYR A 17 -6.05 25.35 6.54
CA TYR A 17 -4.91 26.17 6.14
C TYR A 17 -5.33 27.33 5.21
N PRO A 18 -5.07 28.59 5.59
CA PRO A 18 -5.60 29.76 4.88
C PRO A 18 -4.81 30.16 3.62
N GLN A 19 -3.90 29.32 3.12
CA GLN A 19 -2.95 29.72 2.06
C GLN A 19 -3.02 28.90 0.77
N SER A 20 -4.09 28.13 0.57
CA SER A 20 -4.32 27.43 -0.69
C SER A 20 -5.63 27.92 -1.29
N ASP A 21 -5.58 28.45 -2.51
CA ASP A 21 -6.72 28.70 -3.41
C ASP A 21 -7.40 27.38 -3.80
N LEU A 22 -7.84 26.61 -2.82
CA LEU A 22 -8.59 25.38 -3.02
C LEU A 22 -10.07 25.74 -2.96
N SER A 23 -10.70 25.68 -4.14
CA SER A 23 -12.13 25.77 -4.32
C SER A 23 -12.85 24.88 -3.30
N MET A 24 -13.90 25.40 -2.67
CA MET A 24 -14.68 24.60 -1.73
C MET A 24 -15.33 23.42 -2.44
N GLU A 25 -14.84 22.22 -2.18
CA GLU A 25 -15.39 21.00 -2.75
C GLU A 25 -16.59 20.53 -1.93
N TYR A 26 -17.75 20.48 -2.57
CA TYR A 26 -18.96 19.91 -2.00
C TYR A 26 -19.01 18.41 -2.31
N ILE A 27 -18.92 17.58 -1.26
CA ILE A 27 -19.08 16.14 -1.41
C ILE A 27 -20.58 15.82 -1.37
N THR A 28 -21.10 15.25 -2.45
CA THR A 28 -22.50 14.80 -2.52
C THR A 28 -22.56 13.31 -2.20
N ILE A 29 -23.14 12.96 -1.04
CA ILE A 29 -23.31 11.57 -0.64
C ILE A 29 -24.53 11.00 -1.37
N THR A 30 -24.30 9.97 -2.17
CA THR A 30 -25.36 9.28 -2.93
C THR A 30 -26.25 8.46 -2.00
N LYS A 31 -27.53 8.29 -2.39
CA LYS A 31 -28.55 7.60 -1.59
C LYS A 31 -28.19 6.16 -1.24
N ASP A 32 -27.36 5.51 -2.04
CA ASP A 32 -26.91 4.13 -1.80
C ASP A 32 -25.91 4.03 -0.66
N VAL A 33 -25.05 5.04 -0.49
CA VAL A 33 -24.11 5.10 0.63
C VAL A 33 -24.86 5.37 1.93
N LEU A 34 -25.86 6.26 1.91
CA LEU A 34 -26.73 6.53 3.06
C LEU A 34 -27.50 5.27 3.51
N ARG A 35 -28.14 4.55 2.57
CA ARG A 35 -28.84 3.29 2.90
C ARG A 35 -27.92 2.23 3.49
N ARG A 36 -26.67 2.17 3.04
CA ARG A 36 -25.69 1.21 3.56
C ARG A 36 -25.25 1.55 4.98
N LEU A 37 -25.08 2.83 5.29
CA LEU A 37 -24.79 3.31 6.65
C LEU A 37 -25.97 3.04 7.60
N GLU A 38 -27.20 3.32 7.18
CA GLU A 38 -28.40 3.03 7.99
C GLU A 38 -28.56 1.53 8.27
N ARG A 39 -28.31 0.66 7.27
CA ARG A 39 -28.33 -0.79 7.47
C ARG A 39 -27.27 -1.23 8.49
N LEU A 40 -26.06 -0.69 8.42
CA LEU A 40 -24.98 -1.01 9.36
C LEU A 40 -25.28 -0.55 10.79
N GLU A 41 -25.93 0.60 10.95
CA GLU A 41 -26.40 1.06 12.27
C GLU A 41 -27.53 0.18 12.83
N TRP A 42 -28.42 -0.30 11.97
CA TRP A 42 -29.52 -1.20 12.36
C TRP A 42 -29.00 -2.58 12.76
N GLU A 43 -28.07 -3.16 11.99
CA GLU A 43 -27.40 -4.43 12.32
C GLU A 43 -26.62 -4.33 13.63
N ARG A 44 -26.01 -3.18 13.92
CA ARG A 44 -25.34 -2.91 15.20
C ARG A 44 -26.30 -2.78 16.39
N LYS A 45 -27.59 -2.48 16.15
CA LYS A 45 -28.61 -2.26 17.19
C LYS A 45 -29.56 -3.45 17.40
N SER A 46 -29.39 -4.56 16.70
CA SER A 46 -30.26 -5.74 16.85
C SER A 46 -29.59 -6.80 17.74
N PRO A 47 -29.79 -6.79 19.07
CA PRO A 47 -29.54 -7.98 19.86
C PRO A 47 -30.64 -8.99 19.50
N LEU A 48 -30.25 -10.19 19.04
CA LEU A 48 -31.12 -11.36 18.96
C LEU A 48 -31.87 -11.51 20.29
N GLN A 49 -33.17 -11.22 20.30
CA GLN A 49 -34.06 -11.55 21.40
C GLN A 49 -34.62 -12.95 21.18
N ASP A 50 -33.98 -13.95 21.80
CA ASP A 50 -34.73 -15.11 22.27
C ASP A 50 -35.48 -14.70 23.56
N PRO A 51 -36.70 -15.21 23.81
CA PRO A 51 -37.43 -14.88 25.04
C PRO A 51 -36.62 -15.35 26.27
N PRO A 52 -36.55 -14.56 27.36
CA PRO A 52 -35.71 -14.90 28.49
C PRO A 52 -36.23 -16.18 29.19
N PRO A 53 -35.37 -17.16 29.52
CA PRO A 53 -35.74 -18.23 30.42
C PRO A 53 -36.06 -17.65 31.81
N LYS A 54 -37.03 -18.26 32.51
CA LYS A 54 -37.45 -17.88 33.88
C LYS A 54 -36.23 -17.61 34.78
N PRO A 55 -36.26 -16.54 35.60
CA PRO A 55 -35.11 -16.16 36.40
C PRO A 55 -34.84 -17.21 37.48
N SER A 56 -33.77 -17.98 37.30
CA SER A 56 -33.06 -18.60 38.43
C SER A 56 -32.40 -17.50 39.26
N PRO A 57 -32.29 -17.63 40.60
CA PRO A 57 -31.63 -16.63 41.42
C PRO A 57 -30.20 -16.42 40.91
N LEU A 58 -29.90 -15.21 40.42
CA LEU A 58 -28.57 -14.87 39.93
C LEU A 58 -27.61 -14.88 41.12
N PRO A 59 -26.48 -15.60 41.07
CA PRO A 59 -25.39 -15.35 41.99
C PRO A 59 -24.96 -13.89 41.81
N ALA A 60 -24.76 -13.19 42.92
CA ALA A 60 -24.37 -11.78 42.94
C ALA A 60 -23.21 -11.54 41.95
N PRO A 61 -23.21 -10.40 41.22
CA PRO A 61 -22.18 -10.12 40.25
C PRO A 61 -20.82 -10.17 40.95
N ARG A 62 -19.96 -11.10 40.50
CA ARG A 62 -18.56 -11.10 40.93
C ARG A 62 -18.02 -9.74 40.54
N ARG A 63 -17.60 -8.96 41.53
CA ARG A 63 -16.73 -7.82 41.30
C ARG A 63 -15.47 -8.37 40.65
N ASP A 64 -15.37 -8.27 39.34
CA ASP A 64 -14.12 -8.43 38.64
C ASP A 64 -13.22 -7.29 39.13
N PHE A 65 -12.47 -7.57 40.20
CA PHE A 65 -11.31 -6.78 40.56
C PHE A 65 -10.35 -6.91 39.37
N ARG A 66 -10.47 -6.02 38.39
CA ARG A 66 -9.36 -5.75 37.47
C ARG A 66 -8.20 -5.36 38.35
N ARG A 67 -7.25 -6.29 38.54
CA ARG A 67 -5.99 -5.99 39.21
C ARG A 67 -5.42 -4.74 38.54
N PRO A 68 -4.92 -3.76 39.31
CA PRO A 68 -4.14 -2.68 38.73
C PRO A 68 -3.01 -3.34 37.94
N ILE A 69 -2.99 -3.13 36.62
CA ILE A 69 -1.86 -3.52 35.80
C ILE A 69 -0.73 -2.62 36.28
N ASN A 70 0.32 -3.20 36.87
CA ASN A 70 1.48 -2.43 37.31
C ASN A 70 2.00 -1.66 36.10
N PHE A 71 2.14 -0.35 36.25
CA PHE A 71 2.60 0.54 35.19
C PHE A 71 3.95 0.08 34.62
N ARG A 72 4.80 -0.47 35.50
CA ARG A 72 6.11 -1.03 35.19
C ARG A 72 6.05 -2.26 34.28
N ASP A 73 5.14 -3.21 34.54
CA ASP A 73 4.95 -4.40 33.70
C ASP A 73 4.47 -4.02 32.28
N ARG A 74 3.70 -2.92 32.17
CA ARG A 74 3.24 -2.37 30.90
C ARG A 74 4.37 -1.67 30.13
N GLU A 75 5.25 -0.94 30.82
CA GLU A 75 6.43 -0.30 30.22
C GLU A 75 7.45 -1.33 29.75
N ASP A 76 7.71 -2.37 30.55
CA ASP A 76 8.62 -3.45 30.17
C ASP A 76 8.10 -4.22 28.95
N ALA A 77 6.80 -4.52 28.91
CA ALA A 77 6.17 -5.16 27.75
C ALA A 77 6.22 -4.28 26.48
N LEU A 78 6.08 -2.96 26.63
CA LEU A 78 6.19 -2.00 25.53
C LEU A 78 7.63 -1.94 25.00
N ASN A 79 8.61 -1.84 25.90
CA ASN A 79 10.03 -1.82 25.54
C ASN A 79 10.44 -3.12 24.84
N ASP A 80 9.95 -4.26 25.28
CA ASP A 80 10.18 -5.54 24.62
C ASP A 80 9.50 -5.66 23.26
N ALA A 81 8.33 -5.04 23.07
CA ALA A 81 7.68 -4.95 21.78
C ALA A 81 8.45 -4.03 20.82
N ILE A 82 8.91 -2.87 21.29
CA ILE A 82 9.75 -1.93 20.53
C ILE A 82 11.04 -2.64 20.09
N ARG A 83 11.75 -3.29 21.00
CA ARG A 83 13.00 -4.00 20.70
C ARG A 83 12.82 -5.09 19.64
N ARG A 84 11.73 -5.87 19.72
CA ARG A 84 11.40 -6.90 18.71
C ARG A 84 11.05 -6.28 17.37
N ASN A 85 10.30 -5.19 17.35
CA ASN A 85 9.96 -4.47 16.13
C ASN A 85 11.20 -3.86 15.46
N GLU A 86 12.10 -3.26 16.24
CA GLU A 86 13.38 -2.73 15.73
C GLU A 86 14.23 -3.84 15.12
N GLU A 87 14.31 -5.00 15.76
CA GLU A 87 15.07 -6.14 15.22
C GLU A 87 14.45 -6.67 13.92
N THR A 88 13.12 -6.79 13.87
CA THR A 88 12.41 -7.15 12.63
C THR A 88 12.65 -6.10 11.55
N PHE A 89 12.59 -4.81 11.88
CA PHE A 89 12.84 -3.73 10.94
C PHE A 89 14.27 -3.80 10.38
N ARG A 90 15.29 -3.99 11.24
CA ARG A 90 16.70 -4.16 10.81
C ARG A 90 16.90 -5.36 9.90
N ARG A 91 16.14 -6.45 10.10
CA ARG A 91 16.19 -7.62 9.20
C ARG A 91 15.57 -7.30 7.85
N ILE A 92 14.38 -6.70 7.84
CA ILE A 92 13.68 -6.32 6.61
C ILE A 92 14.53 -5.35 5.78
N VAL A 93 15.13 -4.33 6.42
CA VAL A 93 16.00 -3.37 5.73
C VAL A 93 17.19 -4.08 5.08
N ARG A 94 17.90 -4.95 5.82
CA ARG A 94 19.01 -5.73 5.26
C ARG A 94 18.59 -6.62 4.08
N ASP A 95 17.44 -7.28 4.19
CA ASP A 95 16.90 -8.10 3.11
C ASP A 95 16.56 -7.27 1.87
N LEU A 96 15.99 -6.07 2.07
CA LEU A 96 15.66 -5.15 0.99
C LEU A 96 16.92 -4.58 0.33
N GLU A 97 17.93 -4.22 1.11
CA GLU A 97 19.24 -3.78 0.60
C GLU A 97 19.88 -4.87 -0.26
N GLN A 98 19.89 -6.12 0.20
CA GLN A 98 20.43 -7.25 -0.58
C GLN A 98 19.61 -7.53 -1.85
N LYS A 99 18.29 -7.38 -1.79
CA LYS A 99 17.43 -7.53 -2.99
C LYS A 99 17.66 -6.39 -3.98
N LEU A 100 17.80 -5.17 -3.48
CA LEU A 100 18.11 -4.00 -4.31
C LEU A 100 19.47 -4.16 -4.97
N GLN A 101 20.49 -4.56 -4.23
CA GLN A 101 21.83 -4.78 -4.76
C GLN A 101 21.83 -5.84 -5.87
N ARG A 102 21.17 -6.99 -5.64
CA ARG A 102 21.00 -8.02 -6.68
C ARG A 102 20.29 -7.48 -7.91
N LYS A 103 19.20 -6.72 -7.71
CA LYS A 103 18.46 -6.13 -8.81
C LYS A 103 19.29 -5.12 -9.60
N VAL A 104 20.10 -4.30 -8.93
CA VAL A 104 21.03 -3.36 -9.58
C VAL A 104 22.09 -4.11 -10.39
N GLU A 105 22.62 -5.22 -9.87
CA GLU A 105 23.54 -6.10 -10.59
C GLU A 105 22.89 -6.73 -11.83
N GLU A 106 21.69 -7.30 -11.69
CA GLU A 106 20.89 -7.85 -12.79
C GLU A 106 20.60 -6.77 -13.86
N ASP A 107 20.21 -5.59 -13.40
CA ASP A 107 19.90 -4.43 -14.24
C ASP A 107 21.15 -3.93 -15.00
N SER A 108 22.33 -3.96 -14.37
CA SER A 108 23.60 -3.58 -15.01
C SER A 108 24.03 -4.53 -16.12
N GLN A 109 23.64 -5.80 -16.02
CA GLN A 109 23.90 -6.82 -17.03
C GLN A 109 22.82 -6.86 -18.11
N ASN A 110 21.68 -6.18 -17.91
CA ASN A 110 20.58 -6.17 -18.87
C ASN A 110 20.84 -5.14 -19.99
N PRO A 111 21.14 -5.59 -21.22
CA PRO A 111 21.50 -4.69 -22.32
C PRO A 111 20.33 -3.79 -22.75
N VAL A 112 19.09 -4.23 -22.56
CA VAL A 112 17.89 -3.42 -22.83
C VAL A 112 17.79 -2.28 -21.84
N LYS A 113 18.07 -2.55 -20.56
CA LYS A 113 17.99 -1.53 -19.51
C LYS A 113 19.04 -0.46 -19.69
N CYS A 114 20.28 -0.86 -19.96
CA CYS A 114 21.36 0.07 -20.31
C CYS A 114 20.99 0.95 -21.52
N ALA A 115 20.47 0.36 -22.59
CA ALA A 115 20.03 1.12 -23.76
C ALA A 115 18.86 2.08 -23.43
N SER A 116 17.94 1.65 -22.56
CA SER A 116 16.82 2.49 -22.12
C SER A 116 17.27 3.69 -21.29
N ASP A 117 18.23 3.50 -20.37
CA ASP A 117 18.75 4.57 -19.53
C ASP A 117 19.51 5.62 -20.35
N VAL A 118 20.27 5.16 -21.36
CA VAL A 118 20.96 6.03 -22.32
C VAL A 118 19.96 6.85 -23.14
N LEU A 119 18.92 6.21 -23.67
CA LEU A 119 17.85 6.89 -24.42
C LEU A 119 17.13 7.93 -23.54
N VAL A 120 16.73 7.55 -22.33
CA VAL A 120 16.06 8.48 -21.39
C VAL A 120 16.96 9.66 -21.05
N ASN A 121 18.26 9.42 -20.84
CA ASN A 121 19.21 10.49 -20.58
C ASN A 121 19.37 11.42 -21.80
N CYS A 122 19.36 10.90 -23.03
CA CYS A 122 19.36 11.73 -24.23
C CYS A 122 18.09 12.59 -24.33
N LEU A 123 16.91 11.99 -24.14
CA LEU A 123 15.63 12.70 -24.19
C LEU A 123 15.51 13.77 -23.10
N ARG A 124 16.12 13.54 -21.92
CA ARG A 124 16.20 14.53 -20.85
C ARG A 124 17.11 15.72 -21.22
N LYS A 125 18.19 15.48 -21.95
CA LYS A 125 19.10 16.54 -22.45
C LYS A 125 18.51 17.33 -23.61
N HIS A 126 17.68 16.69 -24.43
CA HIS A 126 17.06 17.28 -25.63
C HIS A 126 15.53 17.14 -25.61
N PRO A 127 14.83 17.85 -24.71
CA PRO A 127 13.37 17.76 -24.62
C PRO A 127 12.71 18.26 -25.91
N GLY A 128 11.84 17.44 -26.50
CA GLY A 128 11.09 17.78 -27.72
C GLY A 128 11.84 17.55 -29.03
N GLU A 129 13.14 17.26 -29.01
CA GLU A 129 13.95 17.00 -30.20
C GLU A 129 14.35 15.52 -30.31
N THR A 130 13.35 14.64 -30.45
CA THR A 130 13.56 13.18 -30.54
C THR A 130 14.47 12.74 -31.67
N LEU A 131 14.58 13.55 -32.74
CA LEU A 131 15.49 13.30 -33.86
C LEU A 131 16.97 13.34 -33.45
N ARG A 132 17.35 14.11 -32.41
CA ARG A 132 18.73 14.11 -31.90
C ARG A 132 19.10 12.83 -31.17
N CYS A 133 18.11 12.12 -30.63
CA CYS A 133 18.29 10.86 -29.92
C CYS A 133 18.02 9.63 -30.81
N ARG A 134 18.08 9.81 -32.14
CA ARG A 134 17.71 8.76 -33.12
C ARG A 134 18.61 7.53 -32.99
N GLU A 135 19.89 7.74 -32.72
CA GLU A 135 20.86 6.65 -32.56
C GLU A 135 20.53 5.81 -31.33
N GLU A 136 20.23 6.44 -30.19
CA GLU A 136 19.83 5.80 -28.95
C GLU A 136 18.51 5.04 -29.11
N VAL A 137 17.54 5.59 -29.86
CA VAL A 137 16.29 4.91 -30.19
C VAL A 137 16.55 3.65 -31.02
N GLN A 138 17.45 3.71 -32.01
CA GLN A 138 17.80 2.55 -32.83
C GLN A 138 18.49 1.46 -32.02
N VAL A 139 19.43 1.83 -31.15
CA VAL A 139 20.11 0.89 -30.26
C VAL A 139 19.11 0.22 -29.31
N PHE A 140 18.21 1.00 -28.69
CA PHE A 140 17.15 0.47 -27.82
C PHE A 140 16.24 -0.52 -28.56
N ASN A 141 15.73 -0.14 -29.74
CA ASN A 141 14.86 -1.00 -30.54
C ASN A 141 15.57 -2.29 -30.97
N ARG A 142 16.85 -2.23 -31.31
CA ARG A 142 17.67 -3.41 -31.64
C ARG A 142 17.80 -4.35 -30.44
N GLN A 143 18.06 -3.82 -29.24
CA GLN A 143 18.17 -4.65 -28.03
C GLN A 143 16.83 -5.30 -27.66
N ILE A 144 15.72 -4.57 -27.78
CA ILE A 144 14.37 -5.12 -27.59
C ILE A 144 14.08 -6.22 -28.62
N PHE A 145 14.43 -6.00 -29.88
CA PHE A 145 14.25 -6.98 -30.94
C PHE A 145 15.08 -8.25 -30.68
N ASN A 146 16.36 -8.12 -30.32
CA ASN A 146 17.22 -9.25 -29.99
C ASN A 146 16.69 -10.05 -28.79
N LEU A 147 16.17 -9.36 -27.77
CA LEU A 147 15.54 -10.01 -26.62
C LEU A 147 14.26 -10.77 -27.02
N ALA A 148 13.42 -10.18 -27.88
CA ALA A 148 12.18 -10.77 -28.33
C ALA A 148 12.39 -11.96 -29.29
N VAL A 149 13.46 -11.94 -30.09
CA VAL A 149 13.80 -12.98 -31.07
C VAL A 149 14.63 -14.12 -30.44
N GLY A 150 15.15 -13.94 -29.23
CA GLY A 150 15.72 -15.03 -28.43
C GLY A 150 17.19 -15.37 -28.72
N GLU A 151 17.96 -14.48 -29.36
CA GLU A 151 19.43 -14.62 -29.48
C GLU A 151 20.17 -14.27 -28.17
N GLY A 152 19.69 -14.82 -27.06
CA GLY A 152 20.17 -14.55 -25.69
C GLY A 152 20.67 -15.79 -24.97
N LYS A 153 21.12 -16.83 -25.69
CA LYS A 153 21.83 -17.96 -25.08
C LYS A 153 23.34 -17.73 -25.25
N PRO A 154 24.10 -17.32 -24.21
CA PRO A 154 25.54 -17.42 -24.28
C PRO A 154 25.87 -18.90 -24.44
N ALA A 155 26.50 -19.25 -25.56
CA ALA A 155 27.14 -20.54 -25.70
C ALA A 155 28.22 -20.62 -24.62
N ASN A 156 27.96 -21.39 -23.56
CA ASN A 156 29.00 -21.90 -22.69
C ASN A 156 29.92 -22.77 -23.55
N SER A 157 30.96 -22.16 -24.12
CA SER A 157 32.12 -22.86 -24.62
C SER A 157 32.89 -23.38 -23.41
N SER A 158 32.43 -24.52 -22.88
CA SER A 158 33.28 -25.42 -22.10
C SER A 158 34.29 -26.06 -23.05
N SER A 159 35.39 -25.36 -23.33
CA SER A 159 36.61 -25.98 -23.82
C SER A 159 37.27 -26.72 -22.64
N GLY A 160 36.77 -27.92 -22.36
CA GLY A 160 37.45 -28.89 -21.51
C GLY A 160 38.50 -29.61 -22.35
N SER A 161 39.76 -29.21 -22.17
CA SER A 161 40.91 -30.02 -22.57
C SER A 161 41.02 -31.22 -21.64
N ALA A 162 40.97 -32.42 -22.20
CA ALA A 162 41.61 -33.63 -21.68
C ALA A 162 41.85 -34.58 -22.85
#